data_AF-M1CS25-F1
#
_entry.id   AF-M1CS25-F1
#
_cell.length_a   1.000
_cell.length_b   1.000
_cell.length_c   1.000
_cell.angle_alpha   90.00
_cell.angle_beta   90.00
_cell.angle_gamma   90.00
#
_symmetry.space_group_name_H-M   'P 1'
#
loop_
_entity.id
_entity.type
_entity.pdbx_description
1 polymer ?
#
loop_
_entity_poly.entity_id
_entity_poly.type
_entity_poly.pdbx_seq_one_letter_code
_entity_poly.pdbx_strand_id
1 'polypeptide(L)'
;MDGARDSEIAMGAYQPYHLVTSEPARGQVHGFRMALWYEHLGMLDETFQHPESEECVRKVNQIADKYWDMYSSESLERDLPGHLLRYPIGVASEGDITELPGHEFFPDTKARVLGTKSDYLPPNLTT
;
A
#
# COMPACT_ATOMS: atom_id res chain seq x y z
N MET A 1 0.18 14.65 12.90
CA MET A 1 0.08 13.80 14.11
C MET A 1 0.52 14.49 15.40
N ASP A 2 1.50 15.39 15.36
CA ASP A 2 2.09 16.10 16.52
C ASP A 2 1.08 16.92 17.37
N GLY A 3 0.07 17.51 16.73
CA GLY A 3 -0.95 18.34 17.39
C GLY A 3 -0.53 19.79 17.66
N ALA A 4 0.78 20.09 17.59
CA ALA A 4 1.33 21.44 17.75
C ALA A 4 2.18 21.91 16.56
N ARG A 5 2.27 21.11 15.48
CA ARG A 5 2.82 21.53 14.18
C ARG A 5 1.70 22.07 13.29
N ASP A 6 1.09 21.19 12.51
CA ASP A 6 -0.02 21.53 11.63
C ASP A 6 -1.36 21.16 12.29
N SER A 7 -2.37 21.99 12.06
CA SER A 7 -3.73 21.74 12.54
C SER A 7 -4.41 20.69 11.68
N GLU A 8 -4.85 19.60 12.30
CA GLU A 8 -5.56 18.50 11.65
C GLU A 8 -6.91 18.26 12.33
N ILE A 9 -7.87 17.70 11.58
CA ILE A 9 -9.14 17.22 12.15
C ILE A 9 -9.47 15.85 11.54
N ALA A 10 -9.97 14.93 12.37
CA ALA A 10 -10.37 13.59 11.94
C ALA A 10 -11.68 13.18 12.62
N MET A 11 -12.42 12.26 11.97
CA MET A 11 -13.59 11.62 12.56
C MET A 11 -13.36 10.12 12.66
N GLY A 12 -13.76 9.54 13.79
CA GLY A 12 -13.78 8.11 14.02
C GLY A 12 -15.21 7.67 14.32
N ALA A 13 -15.71 6.72 13.54
CA ALA A 13 -17.05 6.17 13.74
C ALA A 13 -17.07 4.68 13.39
N TYR A 14 -18.02 3.98 13.98
CA TYR A 14 -18.32 2.59 13.68
C TYR A 14 -19.83 2.40 13.66
N GLN A 15 -20.29 1.30 13.07
CA GLN A 15 -21.72 0.96 13.06
C GLN A 15 -21.99 -0.03 14.21
N PRO A 16 -22.78 0.34 15.25
CA PRO A 16 -22.96 -0.49 16.45
C PRO A 16 -23.54 -1.89 16.19
N TYR A 17 -24.29 -2.05 15.08
CA TYR A 17 -24.89 -3.32 14.67
C TYR A 17 -24.07 -4.07 13.60
N HIS A 18 -22.86 -3.61 13.27
CA HIS A 18 -21.95 -4.26 12.33
C HIS A 18 -20.54 -4.35 12.93
N LEU A 19 -20.44 -5.02 14.08
CA LEU A 19 -19.20 -5.23 14.82
C LEU A 19 -18.64 -6.63 14.60
N VAL A 20 -17.32 -6.79 14.69
CA VAL A 20 -16.63 -8.09 14.64
C VAL A 20 -16.67 -8.76 16.01
N THR A 21 -17.85 -9.20 16.45
CA THR A 21 -18.03 -9.85 17.76
C THR A 21 -18.24 -11.36 17.59
N SER A 22 -19.39 -11.77 17.05
CA SER A 22 -19.72 -13.17 16.74
C SER A 22 -19.65 -13.48 15.25
N GLU A 23 -19.74 -12.47 14.40
CA GLU A 23 -19.72 -12.58 12.95
C GLU A 23 -18.84 -11.49 12.33
N PRO A 24 -18.31 -11.69 11.11
CA PRO A 24 -17.57 -10.66 10.42
C PRO A 24 -18.41 -9.40 10.19
N ALA A 25 -17.83 -8.22 10.41
CA ALA A 25 -18.50 -6.98 10.08
C ALA A 25 -18.74 -6.89 8.56
N ARG A 26 -20.01 -6.70 8.17
CA ARG A 26 -20.45 -6.58 6.77
C ARG A 26 -21.31 -5.31 6.54
N GLY A 27 -20.96 -4.23 7.26
CA GLY A 27 -21.57 -2.91 7.10
C GLY A 27 -20.91 -2.05 6.01
N GLN A 28 -21.16 -0.74 6.07
CA GLN A 28 -20.64 0.27 5.15
C GLN A 28 -19.11 0.33 5.15
N VAL A 29 -18.46 0.19 6.32
CA VAL A 29 -16.98 0.17 6.40
C VAL A 29 -16.40 -1.01 5.61
N HIS A 30 -17.01 -2.19 5.70
CA HIS A 30 -16.59 -3.36 4.93
C HIS A 30 -16.80 -3.14 3.43
N GLY A 31 -17.96 -2.64 3.03
CA GLY A 31 -18.28 -2.35 1.63
C GLY A 31 -17.34 -1.31 1.03
N PHE A 32 -17.06 -0.23 1.76
CA PHE A 32 -16.13 0.81 1.34
C PHE A 32 -14.70 0.28 1.17
N ARG A 33 -14.21 -0.53 2.12
CA ARG A 33 -12.91 -1.20 1.99
C ARG A 33 -12.87 -2.13 0.76
N MET A 34 -13.91 -2.91 0.51
CA MET A 34 -13.98 -3.77 -0.68
C MET A 34 -14.01 -2.97 -1.98
N ALA A 35 -14.69 -1.82 -2.00
CA ALA A 35 -14.70 -0.93 -3.17
C ALA A 35 -13.30 -0.36 -3.46
N LEU A 36 -12.55 0.06 -2.43
CA LEU A 36 -11.15 0.51 -2.59
C LEU A 36 -10.24 -0.64 -3.06
N TRP A 37 -10.44 -1.84 -2.52
CA TRP A 37 -9.69 -3.02 -2.97
C TRP A 37 -10.00 -3.36 -4.43
N TYR A 38 -11.26 -3.28 -4.84
CA TYR A 38 -11.64 -3.44 -6.24
C TYR A 38 -10.98 -2.38 -7.14
N GLU A 39 -11.00 -1.11 -6.72
CA GLU A 39 -10.37 -0.01 -7.45
C GLU A 39 -8.86 -0.24 -7.63
N HIS A 40 -8.15 -0.64 -6.57
CA HIS A 40 -6.69 -0.77 -6.62
C HIS A 40 -6.22 -2.12 -7.19
N LEU A 41 -6.96 -3.21 -6.97
CA LEU A 41 -6.58 -4.54 -7.45
C LEU A 41 -7.18 -4.85 -8.83
N GLY A 42 -8.20 -4.12 -9.27
CA GLY A 42 -8.92 -4.36 -10.53
C GLY A 42 -9.85 -5.58 -10.49
N MET A 43 -10.04 -6.19 -9.32
CA MET A 43 -10.83 -7.40 -9.16
C MET A 43 -11.36 -7.56 -7.74
N LEU A 44 -12.39 -8.39 -7.61
CA LEU A 44 -12.85 -8.93 -6.33
C LEU A 44 -12.44 -10.39 -6.21
N ASP A 45 -12.23 -10.80 -4.97
CA ASP A 45 -11.89 -12.18 -4.63
C ASP A 45 -12.45 -12.54 -3.25
N GLU A 46 -12.76 -13.82 -3.05
CA GLU A 46 -13.30 -14.30 -1.77
C GLU A 46 -12.30 -14.15 -0.63
N THR A 47 -11.00 -14.32 -0.91
CA THR A 47 -9.94 -14.14 0.09
C THR A 47 -9.91 -12.72 0.66
N PHE A 48 -10.31 -11.72 -0.14
CA PHE A 48 -10.37 -10.33 0.28
C PHE A 48 -11.47 -10.09 1.33
N GLN A 49 -12.44 -10.98 1.49
CA GLN A 49 -13.42 -10.89 2.57
C GLN A 49 -12.83 -11.18 3.96
N HIS A 50 -11.64 -11.77 4.00
CA HIS A 50 -10.89 -12.18 5.19
C HIS A 50 -9.45 -11.62 5.13
N PRO A 51 -9.26 -10.30 5.24
CA PRO A 51 -7.95 -9.66 5.15
C PRO A 51 -6.93 -10.11 6.20
N GLU A 52 -7.40 -10.72 7.29
CA GLU A 52 -6.58 -11.36 8.33
C GLU A 52 -5.94 -12.68 7.90
N SER A 53 -6.42 -13.29 6.83
CA SER A 53 -5.94 -14.59 6.37
C SER A 53 -4.60 -14.49 5.64
N GLU A 54 -3.75 -15.50 5.81
CA GLU A 54 -2.48 -15.58 5.09
C GLU A 54 -2.68 -15.66 3.56
N GLU A 55 -3.74 -16.34 3.13
CA GLU A 55 -4.10 -16.44 1.71
C GLU A 55 -4.38 -15.07 1.09
N CYS A 56 -5.11 -14.21 1.81
CA CYS A 56 -5.43 -12.86 1.36
C CYS A 56 -4.17 -12.02 1.15
N VAL A 57 -3.28 -11.94 2.16
CA VAL A 57 -2.05 -11.14 2.03
C VAL A 57 -1.11 -11.71 0.97
N ARG A 58 -0.98 -13.04 0.85
CA ARG A 58 -0.18 -13.66 -0.22
C ARG A 58 -0.72 -13.27 -1.60
N LYS A 59 -2.05 -13.31 -1.78
CA LYS A 59 -2.68 -12.96 -3.05
C LYS A 59 -2.54 -11.49 -3.40
N VAL A 60 -2.78 -10.59 -2.44
CA VAL A 60 -2.59 -9.14 -2.61
C VAL A 60 -1.13 -8.85 -3.00
N ASN A 61 -0.16 -9.45 -2.31
CA ASN A 61 1.26 -9.26 -2.62
C ASN A 61 1.63 -9.76 -4.02
N GLN A 62 1.13 -10.94 -4.43
CA GLN A 62 1.39 -11.48 -5.77
C GLN A 62 0.81 -10.58 -6.88
N ILE A 63 -0.38 -10.02 -6.67
CA ILE A 63 -0.99 -9.07 -7.60
C ILE A 63 -0.14 -7.79 -7.67
N ALA A 64 0.27 -7.26 -6.51
CA ALA A 64 1.05 -6.04 -6.42
C ALA A 64 2.46 -6.17 -7.03
N ASP A 65 3.08 -7.36 -6.91
CA ASP A 65 4.35 -7.70 -7.56
C ASP A 65 4.19 -7.72 -9.08
N LYS A 66 3.15 -8.40 -9.57
CA LYS A 66 2.87 -8.45 -11.02
C LYS A 66 2.58 -7.06 -11.59
N TYR A 67 1.85 -6.22 -10.87
CA TYR A 67 1.57 -4.86 -11.33
C TYR A 67 2.81 -3.98 -11.28
N TRP A 68 3.68 -4.16 -10.27
CA TRP A 68 5.00 -3.52 -10.26
C TRP A 68 5.82 -3.90 -11.50
N ASP A 69 5.94 -5.20 -11.81
CA ASP A 69 6.69 -5.68 -12.98
C ASP A 69 6.16 -5.07 -14.29
N MET A 70 4.83 -4.94 -14.41
CA MET A 70 4.21 -4.30 -15.57
C MET A 70 4.44 -2.78 -15.61
N TYR A 71 4.42 -2.11 -14.46
CA TYR A 71 4.63 -0.67 -14.35
C TYR A 71 6.07 -0.27 -14.64
N SER A 72 7.05 -1.05 -14.15
CA SER A 72 8.48 -0.78 -14.33
C SER A 72 9.06 -1.38 -15.61
N SER A 73 8.24 -2.00 -16.46
CA SER A 73 8.66 -2.59 -17.73
C SER A 73 9.00 -1.50 -18.77
N GLU A 74 10.11 -1.69 -19.50
CA GLU A 74 10.51 -0.82 -20.62
C GLU A 74 9.50 -0.85 -21.79
N SER A 75 8.71 -1.93 -21.89
CA SER A 75 7.69 -2.11 -22.91
C SER A 75 6.29 -2.04 -22.33
N LEU A 76 5.42 -1.24 -22.95
CA LEU A 76 3.99 -1.16 -22.62
C LEU A 76 3.16 -1.90 -23.69
N GLU A 77 2.62 -3.06 -23.34
CA GLU A 77 1.75 -3.82 -24.26
C GLU A 77 0.25 -3.48 -24.08
N ARG A 78 -0.15 -3.14 -22.86
CA ARG A 78 -1.54 -2.87 -22.47
C ARG A 78 -1.59 -2.02 -21.20
N ASP A 79 -2.76 -1.47 -20.92
CA ASP A 79 -3.03 -0.78 -19.66
C ASP A 79 -2.81 -1.69 -18.45
N LEU A 80 -2.43 -1.08 -17.32
CA LEU A 80 -2.33 -1.78 -16.06
C LEU A 80 -3.71 -2.31 -15.61
N PRO A 81 -3.84 -3.61 -15.25
CA PRO A 81 -5.12 -4.16 -14.83
C PRO A 81 -5.63 -3.64 -13.48
N GLY A 82 -4.75 -3.03 -12.69
CA GLY A 82 -5.04 -2.37 -11.42
C GLY A 82 -3.87 -1.47 -11.02
N HIS A 83 -4.01 -0.75 -9.90
CA HIS A 83 -3.11 0.34 -9.51
C HIS A 83 -2.27 0.04 -8.26
N LEU A 84 -2.52 -1.08 -7.57
CA LEU A 84 -1.73 -1.46 -6.39
C LEU A 84 -0.36 -1.99 -6.82
N LEU A 85 0.69 -1.22 -6.57
CA LEU A 85 2.07 -1.64 -6.81
C LEU A 85 2.73 -2.02 -5.48
N ARG A 86 3.56 -3.07 -5.46
CA ARG A 86 4.44 -3.29 -4.30
C ARG A 86 5.40 -2.11 -4.23
N TYR A 87 5.56 -1.54 -3.04
CA TYR A 87 6.55 -0.48 -2.84
C TYR A 87 7.95 -1.03 -3.19
N PRO A 88 8.78 -0.34 -4.02
CA PRO A 88 9.92 -0.94 -4.69
C PRO A 88 11.17 -1.05 -3.83
N ILE A 89 11.05 -1.78 -2.71
CA ILE A 89 12.11 -2.08 -1.76
C ILE A 89 12.21 -3.60 -1.53
N GLY A 90 13.34 -4.02 -0.99
CA GLY A 90 13.50 -5.33 -0.37
C GLY A 90 13.53 -5.23 1.15
N VAL A 91 13.29 -6.36 1.82
CA VAL A 91 13.51 -6.52 3.26
C VAL A 91 14.48 -7.68 3.45
N ALA A 92 15.65 -7.41 4.01
CA ALA A 92 16.67 -8.41 4.30
C ALA A 92 16.23 -9.35 5.45
N SER A 93 16.96 -10.46 5.65
CA SER A 93 16.65 -11.42 6.73
C SER A 93 16.61 -10.79 8.12
N GLU A 94 17.43 -9.76 8.35
CA GLU A 94 17.53 -9.03 9.62
C GLU A 94 16.57 -7.83 9.70
N GLY A 95 15.75 -7.58 8.67
CA GLY A 95 14.77 -6.49 8.62
C GLY A 95 15.28 -5.19 8.01
N ASP A 96 16.54 -5.12 7.57
CA ASP A 96 17.07 -3.95 6.85
C ASP A 96 16.34 -3.74 5.53
N ILE A 97 16.03 -2.48 5.23
CA ILE A 97 15.41 -2.10 3.96
C ILE A 97 16.51 -1.99 2.89
N THR A 98 16.31 -2.68 1.77
CA THR A 98 17.26 -2.70 0.66
C THR A 98 16.65 -2.15 -0.62
N GLU A 99 17.49 -1.76 -1.56
CA GLU A 99 17.05 -1.50 -2.93
C GLU A 99 16.55 -2.79 -3.56
N LEU A 100 15.52 -2.67 -4.41
CA LEU A 100 15.13 -3.77 -5.29
C LEU A 100 16.15 -3.85 -6.45
N PRO A 101 16.62 -5.05 -6.86
CA PRO A 101 17.63 -5.16 -7.92
C PRO A 101 17.21 -4.40 -9.20
N GLY A 102 18.11 -3.55 -9.70
CA GLY A 102 17.87 -2.71 -10.89
C GLY A 102 17.04 -1.44 -10.64
N HIS A 103 16.59 -1.19 -9.41
CA HIS A 103 15.67 -0.11 -9.06
C HIS A 103 16.19 0.74 -7.89
N GLU A 104 17.42 1.25 -8.02
CA GLU A 104 18.00 2.24 -7.11
C GLU A 104 17.17 3.54 -7.10
N PHE A 105 16.66 3.93 -8.28
CA PHE A 105 15.83 5.11 -8.51
C PHE A 105 14.40 4.70 -8.87
N PHE A 106 13.43 5.59 -8.60
CA PHE A 106 12.09 5.41 -9.16
C PHE A 106 12.14 5.42 -10.70
N PRO A 107 11.28 4.63 -11.39
CA PRO A 107 11.18 4.66 -12.85
C PRO A 107 11.08 6.09 -13.39
N ASP A 108 11.76 6.35 -14.50
CA ASP A 108 11.84 7.67 -15.16
C ASP A 108 12.51 8.80 -14.35
N THR A 109 13.17 8.49 -13.23
CA THR A 109 13.81 9.51 -12.38
C THR A 109 15.28 9.22 -12.06
N LYS A 110 15.92 10.18 -11.38
CA LYS A 110 17.18 10.00 -10.65
C LYS A 110 16.99 10.12 -9.14
N ALA A 111 15.76 9.94 -8.65
CA ALA A 111 15.40 10.07 -7.25
C ALA A 111 15.50 8.70 -6.56
N ARG A 112 16.36 8.60 -5.55
CA ARG A 112 16.63 7.33 -4.85
C ARG A 112 15.38 6.86 -4.13
N VAL A 113 15.00 5.59 -4.28
CA VAL A 113 13.83 5.02 -3.59
C VAL A 113 13.99 5.08 -2.07
N LEU A 114 15.19 4.75 -1.57
CA LEU A 114 15.49 4.77 -0.13
C LEU A 114 15.67 6.20 0.44
N GLY A 115 15.53 7.22 -0.39
CA GLY A 115 15.75 8.61 -0.03
C GLY A 115 17.22 8.94 0.26
N THR A 116 17.42 10.12 0.83
CA THR A 116 18.73 10.61 1.27
C THR A 116 18.50 11.59 2.42
N LYS A 117 19.18 11.37 3.54
CA LYS A 117 19.12 12.30 4.67
C LYS A 117 19.73 13.64 4.25
N SER A 118 19.02 14.72 4.50
CA SER A 118 19.55 16.07 4.27
C SER A 118 20.51 16.47 5.38
N ASP A 119 21.65 17.04 5.02
CA ASP A 119 22.57 17.70 5.96
C ASP A 119 22.16 19.15 6.29
N TYR A 120 21.17 19.68 5.56
CA TYR A 120 20.76 21.09 5.64
C TYR A 120 19.37 21.26 6.26
N LEU A 121 18.43 20.38 5.92
CA LEU A 121 17.06 20.48 6.39
C LEU A 121 16.92 19.81 7.76
N PRO A 122 16.52 20.55 8.81
CA PRO A 122 16.33 19.96 10.12
C PRO A 122 15.06 19.08 10.14
N PRO A 123 15.02 18.01 10.97
CA PRO A 123 13.92 17.05 10.96
C PRO A 123 12.53 17.66 11.22
N ASN A 124 12.45 18.76 11.98
CA ASN A 124 11.17 19.42 12.27
C ASN A 124 10.48 20.01 11.01
N LEU A 125 11.20 20.15 9.89
CA LEU A 125 10.62 20.58 8.61
C LEU A 125 10.16 19.40 7.72
N THR A 126 10.64 18.18 7.98
CA THR A 126 10.43 17.02 7.09
C THR A 126 9.75 15.84 7.78
N THR A 127 9.24 16.03 9.01
CA THR A 127 8.53 15.01 9.82
C THR A 127 7.24 15.55 10.39
#